data_AF-A0A060YRB7-F1
#
_entry.id   AF-A0A060YRB7-F1
#
_cell.length_a   1.000
_cell.length_b   1.000
_cell.length_c   1.000
_cell.angle_alpha   90.00
_cell.angle_beta   90.00
_cell.angle_gamma   90.00
#
_symmetry.space_group_name_H-M   'P 1'
#
loop_
_entity.id
_entity.type
_entity.pdbx_description
1 polymer ?
#
loop_
_entity_poly.entity_id
_entity_poly.type
_entity_poly.pdbx_seq_one_letter_code
_entity_poly.pdbx_strand_id
1 'polypeptide(L)' 'MSCGQHGRLNISSCQCHCGPRFTGRFCQVRCSVKCVHGRYKEEECSCKCDVGYGGAECAEKQQFPSTAVT' A
#
# COMPACT_ATOMS: atom_id res chain seq x y z
N MET A 1 21.25 -12.13 9.24
CA MET A 1 20.38 -11.06 8.69
C MET A 1 19.25 -10.86 9.67
N SER A 2 18.89 -9.61 9.97
CA SER A 2 17.88 -9.28 10.99
C SER A 2 16.89 -8.27 10.42
N CYS A 3 15.64 -8.32 10.88
CA CYS A 3 14.64 -7.29 10.59
C CYS A 3 14.80 -6.11 11.56
N GLY A 4 14.28 -4.94 11.18
CA GLY A 4 14.12 -3.82 12.09
C GLY A 4 13.08 -4.11 13.18
N GLN A 5 12.94 -3.18 14.12
CA GLN A 5 12.08 -3.32 15.32
C GLN A 5 10.61 -3.68 14.99
N HIS A 6 10.14 -3.35 13.80
CA HIS A 6 8.77 -3.56 13.35
C HIS A 6 8.60 -4.78 12.43
N GLY A 7 9.59 -5.67 12.36
CA GLY A 7 9.56 -6.83 11.49
C GLY A 7 9.81 -8.15 12.22
N ARG A 8 9.24 -9.23 11.68
CA ARG A 8 9.56 -10.60 12.09
C ARG A 8 10.28 -11.33 10.97
N LEU A 9 11.44 -11.91 11.27
CA LEU A 9 12.22 -12.66 10.28
C LEU A 9 11.58 -14.04 10.07
N ASN A 10 11.22 -14.33 8.83
CA ASN A 10 11.01 -15.69 8.39
C ASN A 10 12.36 -16.31 8.05
N ILE A 11 12.82 -17.23 8.90
CA ILE A 11 14.15 -17.83 8.80
C ILE A 11 14.26 -18.73 7.55
N SER A 12 13.17 -19.39 7.15
CA SER A 12 13.15 -20.29 6.01
C SER A 12 13.29 -19.56 4.67
N SER A 13 12.68 -18.38 4.53
CA SER A 13 12.76 -17.57 3.32
C SER A 13 13.81 -16.45 3.38
N CYS A 14 14.40 -16.20 4.55
CA CYS A 14 15.24 -15.04 4.85
C CYS A 14 14.57 -13.69 4.54
N GLN A 15 13.23 -13.62 4.67
CA GLN A 15 12.45 -12.40 4.43
C GLN A 15 11.84 -11.85 5.72
N CYS A 16 11.68 -10.54 5.78
CA CYS A 16 11.01 -9.86 6.89
C CYS A 16 9.53 -9.67 6.61
N HIS A 17 8.68 -10.13 7.53
CA HIS A 17 7.28 -9.75 7.58
C HIS A 17 7.14 -8.48 8.41
N CYS A 18 6.71 -7.40 7.79
CA CYS A 18 6.55 -6.12 8.46
C CYS A 18 5.21 -6.04 9.19
N GLY A 19 5.24 -5.45 10.37
CA GLY A 19 4.05 -5.06 11.09
C GLY A 19 3.33 -3.89 10.42
N PRO A 20 2.15 -3.53 10.94
CA PRO A 20 1.37 -2.41 10.44
C PRO A 20 2.21 -1.14 10.31
N ARG A 21 1.98 -0.37 9.24
CA ARG A 21 2.68 0.89 8.96
C ARG A 21 4.16 0.83 8.66
N PHE A 22 4.74 -0.34 8.49
CA PHE A 22 6.13 -0.46 8.11
C PHE A 22 6.30 -1.30 6.84
N THR A 23 7.30 -0.92 6.05
CA THR A 23 7.63 -1.57 4.78
C THR A 23 9.14 -1.53 4.54
N GLY A 24 9.57 -2.05 3.38
CA GLY A 24 10.96 -2.22 3.00
C GLY A 24 11.51 -3.59 3.37
N ARG A 25 12.65 -3.95 2.78
CA ARG A 25 13.27 -5.28 2.92
C ARG A 25 13.50 -5.70 4.39
N PHE A 26 13.77 -4.74 5.26
CA PHE A 26 14.03 -4.97 6.68
C PHE A 26 13.00 -4.28 7.57
N CYS A 27 11.83 -3.88 7.04
CA CYS A 27 10.79 -3.16 7.79
C CYS A 27 11.27 -1.86 8.43
N GLN A 28 12.20 -1.18 7.76
CA GLN A 28 12.85 0.03 8.25
C GLN A 28 12.14 1.33 7.83
N VAL A 29 11.19 1.25 6.88
CA VAL A 29 10.52 2.42 6.32
C VAL A 29 9.13 2.54 6.92
N ARG A 30 8.81 3.67 7.53
CA ARG A 30 7.43 3.97 7.95
C ARG A 30 6.61 4.37 6.72
N CYS A 31 5.46 3.73 6.55
CA CYS A 31 4.57 3.99 5.42
C CYS A 31 4.00 5.42 5.51
N SER A 32 4.19 6.19 4.45
CA SER A 32 3.73 7.56 4.33
C SER A 32 3.36 7.84 2.88
N VAL A 33 2.15 7.47 2.50
CA VAL A 33 1.57 7.79 1.18
C VAL A 33 0.51 8.86 1.35
N LYS A 34 0.46 9.79 0.40
CA LYS A 34 -0.61 10.78 0.32
C LYS A 34 -1.66 10.28 -0.66
N CYS A 35 -2.86 10.00 -0.16
CA CYS A 35 -3.99 9.66 -1.04
C CYS A 35 -4.66 10.96 -1.47
N VAL A 36 -4.59 11.29 -2.77
CA VAL A 36 -5.16 12.54 -3.32
C VAL A 36 -6.68 12.45 -3.36
N HIS A 37 -7.21 11.39 -3.98
CA HIS A 37 -8.64 11.08 -4.06
C HIS A 37 -8.95 9.73 -3.40
N GLY A 38 -8.90 9.71 -2.07
CA GLY A 38 -9.24 8.51 -1.32
C GLY A 38 -8.81 8.58 0.14
N ARG A 39 -8.84 7.42 0.81
CA ARG A 39 -8.46 7.28 2.22
C ARG A 39 -7.21 6.42 2.36
N TYR A 40 -6.26 6.92 3.14
CA TYR A 40 -5.09 6.14 3.49
C TYR A 40 -5.44 5.00 4.44
N LYS A 41 -5.05 3.77 4.06
CA LYS A 41 -5.13 2.58 4.89
C LYS A 41 -3.77 2.31 5.52
N GLU A 42 -3.71 2.71 6.77
CA GLU A 42 -2.56 2.62 7.67
C GLU A 42 -1.95 1.20 7.72
N GLU A 43 -2.78 0.20 7.97
CA GLU A 43 -2.36 -1.19 8.15
C GLU A 43 -1.83 -1.84 6.87
N GLU A 44 -2.38 -1.47 5.71
CA GLU A 44 -2.04 -2.04 4.41
C GLU A 44 -0.96 -1.24 3.67
N CYS A 45 -0.55 -0.09 4.22
CA CYS A 45 0.35 0.86 3.57
C CYS A 45 -0.11 1.25 2.16
N SER A 46 -1.42 1.40 1.96
CA SER A 46 -2.06 1.59 0.65
C SER A 46 -3.17 2.64 0.69
N CYS A 47 -3.57 3.14 -0.47
CA CYS A 47 -4.72 4.03 -0.59
C CYS A 47 -5.98 3.26 -1.03
N LYS A 48 -7.10 3.52 -0.36
CA LYS A 48 -8.43 3.16 -0.87
C LYS A 48 -8.94 4.33 -1.71
N CYS A 49 -8.90 4.19 -3.02
CA CYS A 49 -9.31 5.26 -3.94
C CYS A 49 -10.82 5.44 -4.00
N ASP A 50 -11.24 6.68 -4.24
CA ASP A 50 -12.62 7.02 -4.55
C ASP A 50 -12.97 6.53 -5.97
N VAL A 51 -14.27 6.40 -6.25
CA VAL A 51 -14.75 5.94 -7.57
C VAL A 51 -14.26 6.90 -8.66
N GLY A 52 -13.66 6.34 -9.71
CA GLY A 52 -13.10 7.11 -10.84
C GLY A 52 -11.64 7.51 -10.66
N TYR A 53 -11.00 7.08 -9.58
CA TYR A 53 -9.59 7.36 -9.32
C TYR A 53 -8.81 6.06 -9.03
N GLY A 54 -7.54 6.04 -9.43
CA GLY A 54 -6.64 4.90 -9.31
C GLY A 54 -5.18 5.31 -9.16
N GLY A 55 -4.31 4.31 -9.15
CA GLY A 55 -2.88 4.46 -8.86
C GLY A 55 -2.57 4.39 -7.36
N ALA A 56 -1.28 4.30 -7.01
CA ALA A 56 -0.83 4.14 -5.63
C ALA A 56 -1.24 5.31 -4.71
N GLU A 57 -1.37 6.51 -5.27
CA GLU A 57 -1.75 7.74 -4.58
C GLU A 57 -3.19 8.19 -4.91
N CYS A 58 -3.94 7.41 -5.69
CA CYS A 58 -5.26 7.79 -6.20
C CYS A 58 -5.26 9.13 -6.98
N ALA A 59 -4.16 9.43 -7.67
CA ALA A 59 -4.00 10.66 -8.43
C ALA A 59 -4.44 10.52 -9.90
N GLU A 60 -4.62 9.29 -10.38
CA GLU A 60 -4.93 9.00 -11.77
C GLU A 60 -6.45 8.90 -11.94
N LYS A 61 -7.03 9.65 -12.89
CA LYS A 61 -8.44 9.46 -13.26
C LYS A 61 -8.60 8.18 -14.06
N GLN A 62 -9.43 7.28 -13.57
CA GLN A 62 -9.82 6.08 -14.31
C GLN A 62 -11.01 6.42 -15.21
N GLN A 63 -10.81 6.28 -16.52
CA GLN A 63 -11.91 6.24 -17.47
C GLN A 63 -12.53 4.85 -17.40
N PHE A 64 -13.71 4.75 -16.79
CA PHE A 64 -14.52 3.55 -16.95
C PHE A 64 -15.12 3.57 -18.37
N PRO A 65 -15.01 2.49 -19.15
CA PRO A 65 -15.82 2.37 -20.35
C PRO A 65 -17.28 2.37 -19.89
N SER A 66 -18.03 3.39 -20.28
CA SER A 66 -19.48 3.40 -20.18
C SER A 66 -19.99 2.32 -21.11
N THR A 67 -20.24 1.11 -20.58
CA THR A 67 -21.11 0.16 -21.27
C THR A 67 -22.50 0.76 -21.24
N ALA A 68 -22.81 1.58 -22.25
CA ALA A 68 -24.16 1.93 -22.62
C ALA A 68 -24.87 0.62 -23.00
N VAL A 69 -25.57 0.02 -22.04
CA VAL A 69 -26.60 -0.97 -22.36
C VAL A 69 -27.69 -0.17 -23.04
N THR A 70 -27.78 -0.37 -24.36
CA THR A 70 -28.77 0.25 -25.25
C THR A 70 -30.15 -0.31 -24.96
#